data_AF-A0A383EC14-F1
#
_entry.id   AF-A0A383EC14-F1
#
_cell.length_a   1.000
_cell.length_b   1.000
_cell.length_c   1.000
_cell.angle_alpha   90.00
_cell.angle_beta   90.00
_cell.angle_gamma   90.00
#
_symmetry.space_group_name_H-M   'P 1'
#
loop_
_entity.id
_entity.type
_entity.pdbx_description
1 polymer ?
#
loop_
_entity_poly.entity_id
_entity_poly.type
_entity_poly.pdbx_seq_one_letter_code
_entity_poly.pdbx_strand_id
1 'polypeptide(L)'
;MTHTLILKAAHFAAQKHRTQRRKDEDASPYINHPISVALAVAQIGGVDDPEILAAALLHDTVEDTKTKPEELEDQFGKQVCKYVLEVTDDKTLPKDERKKRQIEHAKKLSKGAALIKLGDKISNVTDVTNNPPADWDINRRKQ
;
A
#
# COMPACT_ATOMS: atom_id res chain seq x y z
N MET A 1 -7.60 -19.56 -11.31
CA MET A 1 -6.88 -19.64 -10.03
C MET A 1 -6.19 -18.32 -9.66
N THR A 2 -5.59 -17.57 -10.61
CA THR A 2 -4.97 -16.25 -10.37
C THR A 2 -5.95 -15.15 -9.92
N HIS A 3 -7.11 -15.04 -10.59
CA HIS A 3 -8.16 -14.08 -10.22
C HIS A 3 -8.69 -14.30 -8.78
N THR A 4 -8.73 -15.54 -8.32
CA THR A 4 -9.18 -15.89 -6.96
C THR A 4 -8.25 -15.27 -5.90
N LEU A 5 -6.93 -15.27 -6.13
CA LEU A 5 -5.95 -14.68 -5.22
C LEU A 5 -6.19 -13.17 -5.07
N ILE A 6 -6.34 -12.47 -6.20
CA ILE A 6 -6.54 -11.01 -6.24
C ILE A 6 -7.88 -10.63 -5.59
N LEU A 7 -8.97 -11.33 -5.92
CA LEU A 7 -10.28 -11.07 -5.31
C LEU A 7 -10.29 -11.35 -3.80
N LYS A 8 -9.61 -12.41 -3.35
CA LYS A 8 -9.44 -12.72 -1.93
C LYS A 8 -8.66 -11.62 -1.22
N ALA A 9 -7.57 -11.13 -1.81
CA ALA A 9 -6.77 -10.03 -1.27
C ALA A 9 -7.57 -8.73 -1.17
N ALA A 10 -8.31 -8.37 -2.23
CA ALA A 10 -9.17 -7.19 -2.24
C ALA A 10 -10.27 -7.28 -1.16
N HIS A 11 -10.91 -8.44 -1.03
CA HIS A 11 -11.92 -8.66 0.01
C HIS A 11 -11.34 -8.53 1.42
N PHE A 12 -10.18 -9.15 1.66
CA PHE A 12 -9.50 -9.09 2.95
C PHE A 12 -9.08 -7.66 3.30
N ALA A 13 -8.46 -6.94 2.37
CA ALA A 13 -8.10 -5.54 2.55
C ALA A 13 -9.34 -4.69 2.87
N ALA A 14 -10.45 -4.89 2.16
CA ALA A 14 -11.69 -4.18 2.41
C ALA A 14 -12.23 -4.44 3.83
N GLN A 15 -12.16 -5.68 4.32
CA GLN A 15 -12.57 -6.02 5.68
C GLN A 15 -11.68 -5.38 6.74
N LYS A 16 -10.35 -5.41 6.55
CA LYS A 16 -9.38 -4.87 7.50
C LYS A 16 -9.43 -3.35 7.58
N HIS A 17 -9.62 -2.67 6.45
CA HIS A 17 -9.70 -1.21 6.35
C HIS A 17 -11.14 -0.65 6.41
N ARG A 18 -12.16 -1.47 6.74
CA ARG A 18 -13.59 -1.08 6.66
C ARG A 18 -13.95 0.22 7.41
N THR A 19 -13.28 0.52 8.51
CA THR A 19 -13.50 1.72 9.32
C THR A 19 -12.49 2.84 9.03
N GLN A 20 -11.44 2.57 8.26
CA GLN A 20 -10.41 3.56 7.94
C GLN A 20 -10.90 4.45 6.79
N ARG A 21 -10.49 5.73 6.82
CA ARG A 21 -10.78 6.73 5.80
C ARG A 21 -9.50 7.40 5.31
N ARG A 22 -9.53 7.90 4.08
CA ARG A 22 -8.53 8.82 3.53
C ARG A 22 -8.70 10.20 4.19
N LYS A 23 -7.76 11.10 3.91
CA LYS A 23 -7.67 12.43 4.54
C LYS A 23 -8.16 13.57 3.65
N ASP A 24 -8.63 13.21 2.46
CA ASP A 24 -9.37 14.08 1.56
C ASP A 24 -10.63 14.64 2.22
N GLU A 25 -11.21 15.68 1.61
CA GLU A 25 -12.37 16.40 2.14
C GLU A 25 -13.58 15.48 2.41
N ASP A 26 -13.85 14.54 1.51
CA ASP A 26 -14.96 13.60 1.62
C ASP A 26 -14.71 12.45 2.62
N ALA A 27 -13.50 12.38 3.19
CA ALA A 27 -13.03 11.26 3.99
C ALA A 27 -13.35 9.93 3.32
N SER A 28 -12.88 9.72 2.09
CA SER A 28 -13.26 8.57 1.27
C SER A 28 -12.81 7.23 1.89
N PRO A 29 -13.47 6.10 1.60
CA PRO A 29 -13.08 4.80 2.15
C PRO A 29 -11.62 4.43 1.85
N TYR A 30 -10.86 4.02 2.87
CA TYR A 30 -9.42 3.77 2.71
C TYR A 30 -9.09 2.68 1.70
N ILE A 31 -9.98 1.69 1.53
CA ILE A 31 -9.83 0.60 0.55
C ILE A 31 -9.61 1.10 -0.90
N ASN A 32 -10.06 2.32 -1.21
CA ASN A 32 -9.80 2.94 -2.51
C ASN A 32 -8.29 3.10 -2.75
N HIS A 33 -7.48 3.35 -1.71
CA HIS A 33 -6.03 3.50 -1.85
C HIS A 33 -5.34 2.20 -2.26
N PRO A 34 -5.44 1.07 -1.52
CA PRO A 34 -4.85 -0.18 -1.98
C PRO A 34 -5.30 -0.62 -3.37
N ILE A 35 -6.56 -0.34 -3.75
CA ILE A 35 -7.05 -0.59 -5.12
C ILE A 35 -6.31 0.30 -6.14
N SER A 36 -6.19 1.61 -5.88
CA SER A 36 -5.44 2.54 -6.73
C SER A 36 -3.96 2.15 -6.86
N VAL A 37 -3.32 1.68 -5.78
CA VAL A 37 -1.94 1.17 -5.82
C VAL A 37 -1.84 -0.05 -6.73
N ALA A 38 -2.72 -1.05 -6.56
CA ALA A 38 -2.73 -2.24 -7.41
C ALA A 38 -2.98 -1.89 -8.89
N LEU A 39 -3.89 -0.95 -9.18
CA LEU A 39 -4.14 -0.46 -10.53
C LEU A 39 -2.91 0.25 -11.12
N ALA A 40 -2.21 1.09 -10.35
CA ALA A 40 -0.99 1.74 -10.81
C ALA A 40 0.10 0.70 -11.14
N VAL A 41 0.28 -0.31 -10.28
CA VAL A 41 1.23 -1.41 -10.52
C VAL A 41 0.87 -2.18 -11.79
N ALA A 42 -0.40 -2.51 -12.01
CA ALA A 42 -0.83 -3.24 -13.20
C ALA A 42 -0.75 -2.41 -14.49
N GLN A 43 -1.32 -1.20 -14.49
CA GLN A 43 -1.50 -0.40 -15.70
C GLN A 43 -0.27 0.41 -16.08
N ILE A 44 0.38 1.06 -15.11
CA ILE A 44 1.55 1.91 -15.36
C ILE A 44 2.82 1.05 -15.30
N GLY A 45 2.91 0.16 -14.30
CA GLY A 45 4.03 -0.76 -14.14
C GLY A 45 4.04 -1.91 -15.15
N GLY A 46 2.91 -2.16 -15.85
CA GLY A 46 2.78 -3.27 -16.80
C GLY A 46 2.90 -4.64 -16.15
N VAL A 47 2.47 -4.78 -14.90
CA VAL A 47 2.63 -6.01 -14.10
C VAL A 47 1.35 -6.83 -14.12
N ASP A 48 1.47 -8.10 -14.50
CA ASP A 48 0.38 -9.09 -14.49
C ASP A 48 0.58 -10.20 -13.43
N ASP A 49 1.67 -10.14 -12.68
CA ASP A 49 1.99 -11.09 -11.60
C ASP A 49 0.94 -11.00 -10.47
N PRO A 50 0.19 -12.08 -10.21
CA PRO A 50 -0.90 -12.06 -9.25
C PRO A 50 -0.43 -11.95 -7.79
N GLU A 51 0.78 -12.38 -7.44
CA GLU A 51 1.31 -12.26 -6.09
C GLU A 51 1.73 -10.81 -5.79
N ILE A 52 2.31 -10.12 -6.78
CA ILE A 52 2.64 -8.69 -6.66
C ILE A 52 1.36 -7.86 -6.55
N LEU A 53 0.35 -8.13 -7.38
CA LEU A 53 -0.93 -7.41 -7.34
C LEU A 53 -1.70 -7.67 -6.04
N ALA A 54 -1.68 -8.91 -5.53
CA ALA A 54 -2.26 -9.23 -4.24
C ALA A 54 -1.52 -8.51 -3.10
N ALA A 55 -0.18 -8.49 -3.11
CA ALA A 55 0.60 -7.77 -2.12
C ALA A 55 0.35 -6.25 -2.19
N ALA A 56 0.16 -5.68 -3.38
CA ALA A 56 -0.23 -4.26 -3.54
C ALA A 56 -1.57 -3.94 -2.85
N LEU A 57 -2.57 -4.82 -2.99
CA LEU A 57 -3.86 -4.68 -2.28
C LEU A 57 -3.73 -4.81 -0.76
N LEU A 58 -2.69 -5.50 -0.27
CA LEU A 58 -2.50 -5.82 1.13
C LEU A 58 -1.43 -4.96 1.82
N HIS A 59 -0.75 -4.06 1.09
CA HIS A 59 0.51 -3.45 1.53
C HIS A 59 0.43 -2.70 2.86
N ASP A 60 -0.71 -2.05 3.15
CA ASP A 60 -0.94 -1.33 4.41
C ASP A 60 -1.60 -2.16 5.50
N THR A 61 -2.00 -3.41 5.23
CA THR A 61 -2.80 -4.18 6.19
C THR A 61 -2.02 -4.47 7.47
N VAL A 62 -0.73 -4.80 7.39
CA VAL A 62 0.12 -5.01 8.57
C VAL A 62 0.44 -3.68 9.25
N GLU A 63 0.65 -2.61 8.47
CA GLU A 63 1.06 -1.31 8.99
C GLU A 63 -0.07 -0.56 9.73
N ASP A 64 -1.30 -0.60 9.20
CA ASP A 64 -2.40 0.27 9.62
C ASP A 64 -3.60 -0.47 10.25
N THR A 65 -3.52 -1.81 10.36
CA THR A 65 -4.60 -2.62 10.93
C THR A 65 -4.06 -3.60 11.98
N LYS A 66 -4.92 -4.51 12.46
CA LYS A 66 -4.52 -5.57 13.41
C LYS A 66 -4.04 -6.86 12.70
N THR A 67 -3.77 -6.78 11.40
CA THR A 67 -3.33 -7.93 10.60
C THR A 67 -1.93 -8.34 11.03
N LYS A 68 -1.73 -9.64 11.19
CA LYS A 68 -0.41 -10.20 11.52
C LYS A 68 0.24 -10.83 10.28
N PRO A 69 1.58 -10.86 10.19
CA PRO A 69 2.26 -11.49 9.07
C PRO A 69 1.90 -12.98 8.89
N GLU A 70 1.71 -13.71 9.98
CA GLU A 70 1.33 -15.13 9.93
C GLU A 70 -0.06 -15.31 9.30
N GLU A 71 -0.98 -14.39 9.58
CA GLU A 71 -2.32 -14.39 8.95
C GLU A 71 -2.22 -14.21 7.42
N LEU A 72 -1.25 -13.41 6.95
CA LEU A 72 -1.03 -13.23 5.52
C LEU A 72 -0.36 -14.45 4.88
N GLU A 73 0.63 -15.05 5.54
CA GLU A 73 1.30 -16.24 5.05
C GLU A 73 0.32 -17.42 4.92
N ASP A 74 -0.52 -17.64 5.93
CA ASP A 74 -1.54 -18.71 5.92
C ASP A 74 -2.59 -18.52 4.82
N GLN A 75 -2.99 -17.27 4.54
CA GLN A 75 -4.08 -17.00 3.60
C GLN A 75 -3.64 -16.76 2.15
N PHE A 76 -2.44 -16.21 1.94
CA PHE A 76 -1.97 -15.72 0.64
C PHE A 76 -0.62 -16.30 0.24
N GLY A 77 0.03 -17.04 1.12
CA GLY A 77 1.34 -17.66 0.88
C GLY A 77 2.52 -16.77 1.25
N LYS A 78 3.67 -17.42 1.39
CA LYS A 78 4.91 -16.82 1.87
C LYS A 78 5.42 -15.67 1.00
N GLN A 79 5.24 -15.76 -0.31
CA GLN A 79 5.77 -14.75 -1.23
C GLN A 79 4.98 -13.43 -1.16
N VAL A 80 3.64 -13.50 -1.05
CA VAL A 80 2.80 -12.32 -0.81
C VAL A 80 3.13 -11.69 0.55
N CYS A 81 3.20 -12.51 1.61
CA CYS A 81 3.57 -12.04 2.95
C CYS A 81 4.94 -11.32 2.94
N LYS A 82 5.94 -11.91 2.27
CA LYS A 82 7.26 -11.31 2.11
C LYS A 82 7.20 -9.93 1.45
N TYR A 83 6.46 -9.78 0.34
CA TYR A 83 6.33 -8.48 -0.32
C TYR A 83 5.68 -7.43 0.59
N VAL A 84 4.61 -7.80 1.32
CA VAL A 84 3.94 -6.88 2.25
C VAL A 84 4.90 -6.46 3.37
N LEU A 85 5.67 -7.39 3.93
CA LEU A 85 6.66 -7.08 4.97
C LEU A 85 7.78 -6.16 4.48
N GLU A 86 8.26 -6.32 3.24
CA GLU A 86 9.29 -5.45 2.65
C GLU A 86 8.82 -3.99 2.51
N VAL A 87 7.51 -3.76 2.34
CA VAL A 87 6.95 -2.42 2.15
C VAL A 87 6.30 -1.82 3.40
N THR A 88 6.18 -2.59 4.47
CA THR A 88 5.62 -2.17 5.77
C THR A 88 6.64 -1.34 6.56
N ASP A 89 6.26 -0.15 7.00
CA ASP A 89 7.09 0.64 7.90
C ASP A 89 6.95 0.20 9.36
N ASP A 90 8.03 0.35 10.13
CA ASP A 90 8.01 0.20 11.58
C ASP A 90 7.36 1.40 12.27
N LYS A 91 6.08 1.28 12.63
CA LYS A 91 5.28 2.32 13.31
C LYS A 91 5.76 2.67 14.72
N THR A 92 6.70 1.93 15.31
CA THR A 92 7.27 2.29 16.63
C THR A 92 8.21 3.49 16.56
N LEU A 93 8.65 3.85 15.35
CA LEU A 93 9.61 4.93 15.12
C LEU A 93 8.92 6.27 14.81
N PRO A 94 9.58 7.40 15.15
CA PRO A 94 9.13 8.73 14.73
C PRO A 94 9.00 8.84 13.21
N LYS A 95 8.05 9.67 12.75
CA LYS A 95 7.74 9.83 11.32
C LYS A 95 8.97 10.21 10.46
N ASP A 96 9.81 11.11 10.95
CA ASP A 96 10.99 11.56 10.19
C ASP A 96 12.05 10.46 10.08
N GLU A 97 12.20 9.64 11.12
CA GLU A 97 13.06 8.45 11.10
C GLU A 97 12.52 7.40 10.12
N ARG A 98 11.20 7.17 10.09
CA ARG A 98 10.58 6.27 9.10
C ARG A 98 10.85 6.74 7.67
N LYS A 99 10.69 8.04 7.39
CA LYS A 99 10.98 8.62 6.07
C LYS A 99 12.43 8.41 5.64
N LYS A 100 13.41 8.64 6.53
CA LYS A 100 14.83 8.39 6.22
C LYS A 100 15.07 6.91 5.91
N ARG A 101 14.52 6.01 6.73
CA ARG A 101 14.64 4.56 6.54
C ARG A 101 14.03 4.09 5.22
N GLN A 102 12.90 4.66 4.78
CA GLN A 102 12.33 4.34 3.46
C GLN A 102 13.34 4.60 2.33
N ILE A 103 14.10 5.70 2.39
CA ILE A 103 15.11 6.05 1.38
C ILE A 103 16.28 5.07 1.41
N GLU A 104 16.79 4.74 2.60
CA GLU A 104 17.90 3.79 2.76
C GLU A 104 17.51 2.37 2.37
N HIS A 105 16.29 1.95 2.70
CA HIS A 105 15.77 0.62 2.43
C HIS A 105 15.36 0.43 0.96
N ALA A 106 15.01 1.49 0.24
CA ALA A 106 14.54 1.42 -1.15
C ALA A 106 15.48 0.61 -2.06
N LYS A 107 16.80 0.72 -1.87
CA LYS A 107 17.81 -0.01 -2.67
C LYS A 107 17.89 -1.52 -2.38
N LYS A 108 17.26 -1.96 -1.28
CA LYS A 108 17.28 -3.34 -0.79
C LYS A 108 15.98 -4.10 -1.11
N LEU A 109 14.96 -3.39 -1.60
CA LEU A 109 13.68 -3.99 -1.97
C LEU A 109 13.87 -5.00 -3.10
N SER A 110 13.16 -6.13 -3.01
CA SER A 110 12.96 -7.00 -4.16
C SER A 110 12.22 -6.26 -5.28
N LYS A 111 12.32 -6.75 -6.52
CA LYS A 111 11.65 -6.13 -7.67
C LYS A 111 10.14 -5.93 -7.43
N GLY A 112 9.46 -6.93 -6.87
CA GLY A 112 8.03 -6.86 -6.58
C GLY A 112 7.71 -5.79 -5.52
N ALA A 113 8.45 -5.77 -4.42
CA ALA A 113 8.27 -4.76 -3.37
C ALA A 113 8.57 -3.34 -3.86
N ALA A 114 9.60 -3.17 -4.71
CA ALA A 114 9.92 -1.89 -5.32
C ALA A 114 8.78 -1.39 -6.22
N LEU A 115 8.18 -2.26 -7.03
CA LEU A 115 7.01 -1.91 -7.85
C LEU A 115 5.82 -1.48 -6.99
N ILE A 116 5.55 -2.19 -5.88
CA ILE A 116 4.48 -1.82 -4.93
C ILE A 116 4.76 -0.45 -4.31
N LYS A 117 5.99 -0.20 -3.83
CA LYS A 117 6.34 1.10 -3.22
C LYS A 117 6.29 2.24 -4.24
N LEU A 118 6.61 2.00 -5.51
CA LEU A 118 6.40 2.96 -6.59
C LEU A 118 4.91 3.22 -6.85
N GLY A 119 4.09 2.18 -6.91
CA GLY A 119 2.63 2.31 -7.04
C GLY A 119 2.00 3.11 -5.90
N ASP A 120 2.43 2.87 -4.66
CA ASP A 120 2.05 3.63 -3.47
C ASP A 120 2.39 5.13 -3.63
N LYS A 121 3.62 5.45 -4.05
CA LYS A 121 4.04 6.83 -4.28
C LYS A 121 3.27 7.50 -5.41
N ILE A 122 3.00 6.80 -6.51
CA ILE A 122 2.18 7.31 -7.61
C ILE A 122 0.77 7.64 -7.09
N SER A 123 0.10 6.70 -6.41
CA SER A 123 -1.24 6.92 -5.86
C SER A 123 -1.27 8.12 -4.92
N ASN A 124 -0.31 8.22 -4.00
CA ASN A 124 -0.27 9.30 -3.02
C ASN A 124 0.02 10.68 -3.64
N VAL A 125 0.91 10.76 -4.63
CA VAL A 125 1.18 12.02 -5.35
C VAL A 125 -0.03 12.44 -6.16
N THR A 126 -0.69 11.50 -6.86
CA THR A 126 -1.94 11.78 -7.59
C THR A 126 -3.03 12.32 -6.66
N ASP A 127 -3.17 11.75 -5.46
CA ASP A 127 -4.13 12.23 -4.47
C ASP A 127 -3.74 13.63 -3.95
N VAL A 128 -2.47 13.90 -3.63
CA VAL A 128 -2.03 15.24 -3.23
C VAL A 128 -2.28 16.30 -4.32
N THR A 129 -2.26 15.91 -5.60
CA THR A 129 -2.58 16.80 -6.71
C THR A 129 -4.08 17.05 -6.85
N ASN A 130 -4.89 15.99 -6.84
CA ASN A 130 -6.30 16.06 -7.21
C ASN A 130 -7.25 16.19 -6.02
N ASN A 131 -6.95 15.48 -4.92
CA ASN A 131 -7.78 15.37 -3.71
C ASN A 131 -6.88 15.50 -2.46
N PRO A 132 -6.23 16.66 -2.24
CA PRO A 132 -5.26 16.82 -1.16
C PRO A 132 -5.92 16.62 0.21
N PRO A 133 -5.13 16.30 1.25
CA PRO A 133 -5.64 16.29 2.61
C PRO A 133 -6.26 17.64 2.98
N ALA A 134 -7.40 17.62 3.67
CA ALA A 134 -8.18 18.82 3.97
C ALA A 134 -7.39 19.87 4.79
N ASP A 135 -6.39 19.44 5.58
CA ASP A 135 -5.56 20.29 6.42
C ASP A 135 -4.26 20.78 5.74
N TRP A 136 -4.03 20.48 4.46
CA TRP A 136 -2.77 20.81 3.78
C TRP A 136 -2.87 22.09 2.93
N ASP A 137 -2.04 23.08 3.27
CA ASP A 137 -1.82 24.25 2.42
C ASP A 137 -0.97 23.94 1.17
N ILE A 138 -0.89 24.89 0.24
CA ILE A 138 -0.15 24.74 -1.02
C ILE A 138 1.37 24.59 -0.82
N ASN A 139 1.94 25.14 0.26
CA ASN A 139 3.38 25.06 0.52
C ASN A 139 3.75 23.65 0.98
N ARG A 140 2.92 23.05 1.84
CA ARG A 140 3.08 21.67 2.30
C ARG A 140 2.91 20.65 1.16
N ARG A 141 2.00 20.92 0.23
CA ARG A 141 1.79 20.07 -0.96
C ARG A 141 2.96 20.06 -1.93
N LYS A 142 3.83 21.07 -1.89
CA LYS A 142 5.02 21.21 -2.74
C LYS A 142 6.28 20.55 -2.17
N GLN A 143 6.23 20.07 -0.91
CA GLN A 143 7.34 19.39 -0.23
C GLN A 143 7.23 17.88 -0.33
#